data_AF-A0A831TYS5-F1
#
_entry.id   AF-A0A831TYS5-F1
#
_cell.length_a   1.000
_cell.length_b   1.000
_cell.length_c   1.000
_cell.angle_alpha   90.00
_cell.angle_beta   90.00
_cell.angle_gamma   90.00
#
_symmetry.space_group_name_H-M   'P 1'
#
loop_
_entity.id
_entity.type
_entity.pdbx_description
1 polymer ?
#
loop_
_entity_poly.entity_id
_entity_poly.type
_entity_poly.pdbx_seq_one_letter_code
_entity_poly.pdbx_strand_id
1 'polypeptide(L)'
;MRYPVLVNMLTGGHTPIATVGELAEMGYKIVVAPIESLLVTARAIEALCRALAEEGRVDRLPPDRMATFAEVKQILGVERFVSVRDELKPER
;
A
#
# COMPACT_ATOMS: atom_id res chain seq x y z
N MET A 1 14.23 8.68 26.66
CA MET A 1 15.18 8.99 25.56
C MET A 1 15.27 10.50 25.40
N ARG A 2 16.46 11.06 25.13
CA ARG A 2 16.66 12.53 25.02
C ARG A 2 16.09 13.13 23.73
N TYR A 3 15.96 12.33 22.67
CA TYR A 3 15.41 12.72 21.37
C TYR A 3 14.46 11.62 20.86
N PRO A 4 13.56 11.90 19.89
CA PRO A 4 12.76 10.87 19.24
C PRO A 4 13.64 9.79 18.62
N VAL A 5 13.31 8.53 18.90
CA VAL A 5 14.01 7.37 18.34
C VAL A 5 13.05 6.59 17.45
N LEU A 6 13.56 6.22 16.28
CA LEU A 6 12.91 5.34 15.32
C LEU A 6 13.27 3.89 15.61
N VAL A 7 12.30 3.00 15.47
CA VAL A 7 12.50 1.56 15.52
C VAL A 7 12.06 0.90 14.21
N ASN A 8 12.88 -0.04 13.74
CA ASN A 8 12.65 -0.77 12.51
C ASN A 8 12.01 -2.13 12.82
N MET A 9 10.69 -2.24 12.71
CA MET A 9 9.97 -3.51 12.92
C MET A 9 9.93 -4.30 11.62
N LEU A 10 10.94 -5.14 11.44
CA LEU A 10 11.13 -5.99 10.28
C LEU A 10 10.61 -7.41 10.54
N THR A 11 9.57 -7.82 9.81
CA THR A 11 9.10 -9.21 9.83
C THR A 11 10.17 -10.16 9.28
N GLY A 12 10.49 -11.23 10.03
CA GLY A 12 11.53 -12.20 9.65
C GLY A 12 12.96 -11.81 10.00
N GLY A 13 13.17 -10.69 10.71
CA GLY A 13 14.47 -10.30 11.26
C GLY A 13 14.81 -10.97 12.61
N HIS A 14 15.93 -10.55 13.21
CA HIS A 14 16.36 -11.02 14.53
C HIS A 14 15.73 -10.26 15.71
N THR A 15 15.14 -9.09 15.46
CA THR A 15 14.47 -8.30 16.51
C THR A 15 13.09 -8.90 16.77
N PRO A 16 12.75 -9.26 18.02
CA PRO A 16 11.40 -9.70 18.35
C PRO A 16 10.37 -8.65 17.95
N ILE A 17 9.26 -9.09 17.37
CA ILE A 17 8.19 -8.20 16.93
C ILE A 17 7.42 -7.69 18.16
N ALA A 18 7.27 -6.38 18.24
CA ALA A 18 6.47 -5.69 19.24
C ALA A 18 5.40 -4.84 18.56
N THR A 19 4.27 -4.70 19.22
CA THR A 19 3.17 -3.82 18.80
C THR A 19 3.56 -2.35 18.93
N VAL A 20 2.84 -1.48 18.24
CA VAL A 20 3.02 -0.02 18.36
C VAL A 20 2.85 0.44 19.83
N GLY A 21 1.94 -0.18 20.57
CA GLY A 21 1.71 0.11 21.99
C GLY A 21 2.92 -0.22 22.86
N GLU A 22 3.44 -1.45 22.75
CA GLU A 22 4.63 -1.89 23.49
C GLU A 22 5.85 -1.01 23.15
N LEU A 23 6.05 -0.68 21.87
CA LEU A 23 7.13 0.21 21.45
C LEU A 23 6.99 1.62 22.02
N ALA A 24 5.76 2.12 22.15
CA ALA A 24 5.50 3.42 22.78
C ALA A 24 5.81 3.39 24.29
N GLU A 25 5.44 2.31 24.99
CA GLU A 25 5.79 2.07 26.39
C GLU A 25 7.31 2.00 26.61
N MET A 26 8.04 1.41 25.66
CA MET A 26 9.51 1.38 25.63
C MET A 26 10.15 2.76 25.33
N GLY A 27 9.34 3.74 24.92
CA GLY A 27 9.77 5.12 24.68
C GLY A 27 10.10 5.49 23.24
N TYR A 28 9.90 4.58 22.27
CA TYR A 28 10.05 4.88 20.85
C TYR A 28 8.97 5.85 20.38
N LYS A 29 9.31 6.65 19.36
CA LYS A 29 8.41 7.70 18.83
C LYS A 29 8.05 7.50 17.37
N ILE A 30 8.81 6.69 16.65
CA ILE A 30 8.57 6.37 15.24
C ILE A 30 8.80 4.88 15.08
N VAL A 31 7.90 4.20 14.36
CA VAL A 31 8.06 2.81 13.95
C VAL A 31 7.85 2.72 12.45
N VAL A 32 8.63 1.85 11.81
CA VAL A 32 8.48 1.54 10.39
C VAL A 32 8.32 0.03 10.20
N ALA A 33 7.46 -0.33 9.26
CA ALA A 33 7.37 -1.65 8.65
C ALA A 33 8.09 -1.55 7.28
N PRO A 34 9.39 -1.87 7.23
CA PRO A 34 10.27 -1.43 6.13
C PRO A 34 10.07 -2.22 4.83
N ILE A 35 9.53 -3.44 4.88
CA ILE A 35 9.54 -4.36 3.73
C ILE A 35 8.20 -5.05 3.50
N GLU A 36 7.26 -4.92 4.45
CA GLU A 36 6.02 -5.66 4.50
C GLU A 36 5.18 -5.42 3.24
N SER A 37 5.15 -4.18 2.74
CA SER A 37 4.49 -3.84 1.48
C SER A 37 5.09 -4.60 0.29
N LEU A 38 6.42 -4.64 0.18
CA LEU A 38 7.11 -5.39 -0.87
C LEU A 38 6.81 -6.90 -0.78
N LEU A 39 6.84 -7.48 0.42
CA LEU A 39 6.57 -8.90 0.63
C LEU A 39 5.13 -9.27 0.24
N VAL A 40 4.15 -8.43 0.61
CA VAL A 40 2.74 -8.61 0.24
C VAL A 40 2.57 -8.47 -1.28
N THR A 41 3.15 -7.43 -1.88
CA THR A 41 3.07 -7.18 -3.32
C THR A 41 3.70 -8.31 -4.12
N ALA A 42 4.83 -8.86 -3.69
CA ALA A 42 5.48 -9.97 -4.38
C ALA A 42 4.54 -11.18 -4.53
N ARG A 43 3.80 -11.54 -3.47
CA ARG A 43 2.81 -12.63 -3.53
C ARG A 43 1.60 -12.28 -4.38
N ALA A 44 1.12 -11.04 -4.34
CA ALA A 44 0.01 -10.60 -5.20
C ALA A 44 0.38 -10.65 -6.69
N ILE A 45 1.58 -10.18 -7.05
CA ILE A 45 2.10 -10.22 -8.43
C ILE A 45 2.32 -11.67 -8.86
N GLU A 46 2.89 -12.53 -8.01
CA GLU A 46 3.06 -13.95 -8.32
C GLU A 46 1.72 -14.62 -8.66
N ALA A 47 0.68 -14.37 -7.87
CA ALA A 47 -0.66 -14.92 -8.11
C ALA A 47 -1.27 -14.42 -9.43
N LEU A 48 -1.10 -13.14 -9.74
CA LEU A 48 -1.53 -12.55 -11.01
C LEU A 48 -0.81 -13.20 -12.21
N CYS A 49 0.52 -13.31 -12.14
CA CYS A 49 1.33 -13.93 -13.19
C CYS A 49 0.96 -15.40 -13.40
N ARG A 50 0.72 -16.14 -12.32
CA ARG A 50 0.29 -17.53 -12.35
C ARG A 50 -1.06 -17.68 -13.04
N ALA A 51 -2.07 -16.90 -12.63
CA ALA A 51 -3.39 -16.92 -13.25
C ALA A 51 -3.31 -16.64 -14.76
N LEU A 52 -2.53 -15.63 -15.15
CA LEU A 52 -2.33 -15.32 -16.56
C LEU A 52 -1.63 -16.45 -17.33
N ALA A 53 -0.59 -17.06 -16.74
CA ALA A 53 0.17 -18.13 -17.39
C ALA A 53 -0.61 -19.44 -17.51
N GLU A 54 -1.39 -19.80 -16.50
CA GLU A 54 -2.12 -21.08 -16.44
C GLU A 54 -3.50 -20.99 -17.12
N GLU A 55 -4.21 -19.88 -16.98
CA GLU A 55 -5.59 -19.73 -17.46
C GLU A 55 -5.74 -18.81 -18.69
N GLY A 56 -4.70 -18.04 -19.02
CA GLY A 56 -4.75 -17.05 -20.10
C GLY A 56 -5.65 -15.84 -19.79
N ARG A 57 -6.12 -15.68 -18.55
CA ARG A 57 -7.02 -14.60 -18.11
C ARG A 57 -6.85 -14.32 -16.61
N VAL A 58 -7.29 -13.15 -16.15
CA VAL A 58 -7.12 -12.69 -14.76
C VAL A 58 -8.40 -12.22 -14.09
N ASP A 59 -9.53 -12.15 -14.82
CA ASP A 59 -10.83 -11.70 -14.29
C ASP A 59 -11.50 -12.71 -13.34
N ARG A 60 -10.87 -13.87 -13.11
CA ARG A 60 -11.28 -14.88 -12.11
C ARG A 60 -10.54 -14.77 -10.78
N LEU A 61 -9.60 -13.82 -10.66
CA LEU A 61 -8.97 -13.55 -9.37
C LEU A 61 -10.05 -13.14 -8.36
N PRO A 62 -9.89 -13.51 -7.07
CA PRO A 62 -10.85 -13.11 -6.04
C PRO A 62 -11.09 -11.59 -6.04
N PRO A 63 -12.34 -11.11 -5.91
CA PRO A 63 -12.66 -9.68 -6.04
C PRO A 63 -11.88 -8.77 -5.08
N ASP A 64 -11.47 -9.28 -3.92
CA ASP A 64 -10.67 -8.58 -2.92
C ASP A 64 -9.18 -8.44 -3.28
N ARG A 65 -8.73 -9.05 -4.38
CA ARG A 65 -7.34 -9.01 -4.86
C ARG A 65 -7.07 -7.89 -5.87
N MET A 66 -8.11 -7.29 -6.42
CA MET A 66 -8.00 -6.23 -7.42
C MET A 66 -8.85 -5.04 -7.02
N ALA A 67 -8.24 -3.86 -6.97
CA ALA A 67 -9.00 -2.62 -6.93
C ALA A 67 -9.81 -2.48 -8.22
N THR A 68 -11.06 -2.07 -8.09
CA THR A 68 -11.91 -1.67 -9.21
C THR A 68 -11.38 -0.39 -9.84
N PHE A 69 -11.75 -0.15 -11.10
CA PHE A 69 -11.40 1.11 -11.77
C PHE A 69 -11.99 2.33 -11.06
N ALA A 70 -13.14 2.18 -10.40
CA ALA A 70 -13.75 3.24 -9.60
C ALA A 70 -12.90 3.60 -8.38
N GLU A 71 -12.45 2.60 -7.61
CA GLU A 71 -11.56 2.81 -6.46
C GLU A 71 -10.23 3.43 -6.88
N VAL A 72 -9.64 2.96 -7.99
CA VAL A 72 -8.39 3.55 -8.52
C VAL A 72 -8.59 5.03 -8.87
N LYS A 73 -9.71 5.41 -9.51
CA LYS A 73 -10.01 6.83 -9.79
C LYS A 73 -10.15 7.66 -8.51
N GLN A 74 -10.75 7.10 -7.46
CA GLN A 74 -10.87 7.78 -6.16
C GLN A 74 -9.50 7.96 -5.49
N ILE A 75 -8.69 6.90 -5.44
CA ILE A 75 -7.32 6.92 -4.90
C ILE A 75 -6.47 7.98 -5.61
N LEU A 76 -6.56 8.05 -6.94
CA LEU A 76 -5.81 9.01 -7.76
C LEU A 76 -6.42 10.42 -7.75
N GLY A 77 -7.61 10.61 -7.16
CA GLY A 77 -8.29 11.90 -7.13
C GLY A 77 -8.64 12.44 -8.53
N VAL A 78 -8.99 11.56 -9.47
CA VAL A 78 -9.18 11.92 -10.89
C VAL A 78 -10.20 13.05 -11.08
N GLU A 79 -11.29 13.04 -10.30
CA GLU A 79 -12.33 14.07 -10.38
C GLU A 79 -11.80 15.47 -10.06
N ARG A 80 -10.89 15.60 -9.08
CA ARG A 80 -10.24 16.87 -8.74
C ARG A 80 -9.52 17.46 -9.95
N PHE A 81 -8.79 16.64 -10.70
CA PHE A 81 -8.06 17.10 -11.89
C PHE A 81 -8.98 17.43 -13.06
N VAL A 82 -10.08 16.69 -13.20
CA VAL A 82 -11.12 16.97 -14.20
C VAL A 82 -11.77 18.33 -13.94
N SER A 83 -12.13 18.63 -12.70
CA SER A 83 -12.68 19.94 -12.31
C SER A 83 -11.72 21.09 -12.62
N VAL A 84 -10.44 20.96 -12.23
CA VAL A 84 -9.41 21.98 -12.52
C VAL A 84 -9.27 22.21 -14.03
N ARG A 85 -9.27 21.14 -14.84
CA ARG A 85 -9.22 21.26 -16.30
C ARG A 85 -10.42 22.04 -16.84
N ASP A 86 -11.61 21.78 -16.31
CA ASP A 86 -12.84 22.41 -16.77
C ASP A 86 -12.90 23.90 -16.38
N GLU A 87 -12.37 24.28 -15.22
CA GLU A 87 -12.19 25.68 -14.78
C GLU A 87 -11.17 26.45 -15.64
N LEU A 88 -10.15 25.76 -16.16
CA LEU A 88 -9.09 26.36 -16.97
C LEU A 88 -9.45 26.49 -18.46
N LYS A 89 -10.65 26.04 -18.88
CA LYS A 89 -11.08 26.20 -20.27
C LYS A 89 -11.28 27.70 -20.56
N PRO A 90 -10.62 28.28 -21.57
CA PRO A 90 -10.87 29.67 -21.94
C PRO A 90 -12.33 29.82 -22.36
N GLU A 91 -12.96 30.94 -21.97
CA GLU A 91 -14.28 31.31 -22.46
C GLU A 91 -14.24 31.34 -24.00
N ARG A 92 -15.20 30.64 -24.62
CA ARG A 92 -15.35 30.61 -26.08
C ARG A 92 -15.80 31.95 -26.63
#